data_AF-A0A553PD16-F1
#
_entry.id   AF-A0A553PD16-F1
#
_cell.length_a   1.000
_cell.length_b   1.000
_cell.length_c   1.000
_cell.angle_alpha   90.00
_cell.angle_beta   90.00
_cell.angle_gamma   90.00
#
_symmetry.space_group_name_H-M   'P 1'
#
loop_
_entity.id
_entity.type
_entity.pdbx_description
1 polymer ?
#
loop_
_entity_poly.entity_id
_entity_poly.type
_entity_poly.pdbx_seq_one_letter_code
_entity_poly.pdbx_strand_id
1 'polypeptide(L)'
;MASHKVSNVSHDHQLFQGIFKLQKMDNWAEYLRSIGQSEAKTKVFYLDDEFEESVLDGRACLVKFKLEDGNKLVAEQRCCTDESQSSTIIREFLPDRMNVICICGQVQATGVYVRCSPEELHHI
;
A
#
# COMPACT_ATOMS: atom_id res chain seq x y z
N MET A 1 10.45 26.24 29.06
CA MET A 1 9.23 26.18 28.22
C MET A 1 9.62 25.59 26.88
N ALA A 2 9.22 24.34 26.62
CA ALA A 2 9.18 23.76 25.27
C ALA A 2 8.13 22.64 25.32
N SER A 3 6.87 23.03 25.10
CA SER A 3 5.74 22.12 24.93
C SER A 3 6.00 21.33 23.65
N HIS A 4 6.33 20.05 23.80
CA HIS A 4 6.24 19.11 22.69
C HIS A 4 4.75 18.94 22.40
N LYS A 5 4.30 19.46 21.26
CA LYS A 5 3.00 19.12 20.69
C LYS A 5 3.04 17.62 20.38
N VAL A 6 2.48 16.82 21.28
CA VAL A 6 1.99 15.50 20.93
C VAL A 6 0.83 15.75 19.97
N SER A 7 1.08 15.59 18.67
CA SER A 7 0.01 15.59 17.69
C SER A 7 -0.85 14.36 17.96
N ASN A 8 -2.01 14.59 18.56
CA ASN A 8 -3.06 13.59 18.69
C ASN A 8 -3.41 13.07 17.29
N VAL A 9 -2.89 11.89 16.94
CA VAL A 9 -3.34 11.11 15.78
C VAL A 9 -4.70 10.51 16.17
N SER A 10 -5.72 11.36 16.21
CA SER A 10 -7.13 10.96 16.23
C SER A 10 -7.51 10.64 14.78
N HIS A 11 -7.03 9.49 14.28
CA HIS A 11 -7.34 9.09 12.91
C HIS A 11 -8.31 7.91 12.90
N ASP A 12 -9.27 8.02 12.01
CA ASP A 12 -10.41 7.15 11.80
C ASP A 12 -9.92 5.79 11.26
N HIS A 13 -9.41 4.95 12.18
CA HIS A 13 -8.91 3.61 11.86
C HIS A 13 -9.95 2.74 11.13
N GLN A 14 -11.24 3.12 11.20
CA GLN A 14 -12.33 2.46 10.48
C GLN A 14 -12.17 2.54 8.95
N LEU A 15 -11.59 3.62 8.43
CA LEU A 15 -11.39 3.77 6.98
C LEU A 15 -10.44 2.72 6.40
N PHE A 16 -9.47 2.26 7.18
CA PHE A 16 -8.49 1.25 6.77
C PHE A 16 -9.01 -0.18 6.91
N GLN A 17 -10.04 -0.39 7.74
CA GLN A 17 -10.61 -1.70 8.00
C GLN A 17 -11.61 -2.10 6.92
N GLY A 18 -11.61 -3.35 6.48
CA GLY A 18 -12.60 -3.91 5.55
C GLY A 18 -11.97 -4.72 4.41
N ILE A 19 -12.84 -5.28 3.56
CA ILE A 19 -12.44 -5.99 2.34
C ILE A 19 -12.68 -5.08 1.15
N PHE A 20 -11.68 -4.95 0.28
CA PHE A 20 -11.75 -4.16 -0.94
C PHE A 20 -11.55 -5.08 -2.15
N LYS A 21 -12.42 -4.96 -3.15
CA LYS A 21 -12.33 -5.70 -4.43
C LYS A 21 -11.76 -4.81 -5.52
N LEU A 22 -10.78 -5.32 -6.25
CA LEU A 22 -10.22 -4.61 -7.40
C LEU A 22 -11.31 -4.41 -8.45
N GLN A 23 -11.60 -3.15 -8.80
CA GLN A 23 -12.54 -2.82 -9.86
C GLN A 23 -11.82 -2.53 -11.17
N LYS A 24 -10.69 -1.82 -11.09
CA LYS A 24 -9.91 -1.42 -12.27
C LYS A 24 -8.44 -1.25 -11.89
N MET A 25 -7.54 -1.69 -12.78
CA MET A 25 -6.10 -1.41 -12.69
C MET A 25 -5.61 -0.97 -14.06
N ASP A 26 -5.21 0.29 -14.19
CA ASP A 26 -4.60 0.82 -15.40
C ASP A 26 -3.07 0.62 -15.35
N ASN A 27 -2.51 0.27 -16.50
CA ASN A 27 -1.08 0.00 -16.69
C ASN A 27 -0.46 -1.15 -15.86
N TRP A 28 -1.30 -2.08 -15.39
CA TRP A 28 -0.85 -3.20 -14.55
C TRP A 28 0.22 -4.08 -15.19
N ALA A 29 0.08 -4.37 -16.49
CA ALA A 29 0.99 -5.26 -17.21
C ALA A 29 2.40 -4.67 -17.36
N GLU A 30 2.52 -3.35 -17.57
CA GLU A 30 3.83 -2.67 -17.61
C GLU A 30 4.47 -2.67 -16.23
N TYR A 31 3.69 -2.38 -15.20
CA TYR A 31 4.17 -2.45 -13.83
C TYR A 31 4.64 -3.85 -13.45
N LEU A 32 3.84 -4.89 -13.67
CA LEU A 32 4.25 -6.28 -13.43
C LEU A 32 5.50 -6.68 -14.23
N ARG A 33 5.64 -6.22 -15.48
CA ARG A 33 6.88 -6.46 -16.24
C ARG A 33 8.10 -5.78 -15.62
N SER A 34 7.92 -4.63 -14.98
CA SER A 34 9.00 -3.94 -14.28
C SER A 34 9.39 -4.61 -12.96
N ILE A 35 8.50 -5.40 -12.34
CA ILE A 35 8.73 -5.94 -10.99
C ILE A 35 8.77 -7.48 -10.88
N GLY A 36 8.03 -8.24 -11.69
CA GLY A 36 7.84 -9.71 -11.59
C GLY A 36 6.38 -10.15 -11.32
N GLN A 37 6.14 -11.48 -11.19
CA GLN A 37 4.80 -12.11 -11.07
C GLN A 37 4.31 -12.19 -9.59
N SER A 38 3.00 -12.14 -9.33
CA SER A 38 2.42 -11.97 -7.97
C SER A 38 1.65 -13.16 -7.36
N GLU A 39 1.73 -13.35 -6.02
CA GLU A 39 0.92 -14.29 -5.20
C GLU A 39 0.28 -13.65 -3.93
N ALA A 40 -0.92 -14.07 -3.50
CA ALA A 40 -1.59 -13.48 -2.32
C ALA A 40 -0.85 -13.78 -0.98
N LYS A 41 -0.66 -12.76 -0.12
CA LYS A 41 0.01 -12.86 1.19
C LYS A 41 -0.65 -11.96 2.25
N THR A 42 -0.68 -12.41 3.50
CA THR A 42 -1.07 -11.60 4.68
C THR A 42 0.17 -11.11 5.41
N LYS A 43 0.16 -9.87 5.91
CA LYS A 43 1.30 -9.29 6.62
C LYS A 43 0.89 -8.45 7.84
N VAL A 44 1.72 -8.49 8.88
CA VAL A 44 1.65 -7.64 10.06
C VAL A 44 2.93 -6.80 10.10
N PHE A 45 2.80 -5.51 10.39
CA PHE A 45 3.90 -4.55 10.46
C PHE A 45 3.59 -3.44 11.47
N TYR A 46 4.62 -2.71 11.88
CA TYR A 46 4.49 -1.47 12.64
C TYR A 46 4.73 -0.28 11.71
N LEU A 47 4.01 0.82 11.93
CA LEU A 47 4.26 2.06 11.20
C LEU A 47 5.64 2.60 11.59
N ASP A 48 6.29 3.24 10.64
CA ASP A 48 7.61 3.86 10.74
C ASP A 48 8.82 2.93 10.96
N ASP A 49 8.59 1.66 11.24
CA ASP A 49 9.64 0.63 11.35
C ASP A 49 10.01 0.07 9.97
N GLU A 50 11.31 -0.16 9.76
CA GLU A 50 11.83 -0.88 8.59
C GLU A 50 11.91 -2.38 8.88
N PHE A 51 11.53 -3.20 7.89
CA PHE A 51 11.70 -4.65 7.96
C PHE A 51 12.04 -5.25 6.59
N GLU A 52 12.66 -6.43 6.60
CA GLU A 52 12.95 -7.17 5.37
C GLU A 52 11.71 -7.93 4.86
N GLU A 53 11.50 -7.86 3.56
CA GLU A 53 10.40 -8.54 2.88
C GLU A 53 10.85 -9.08 1.52
N SER A 54 10.52 -10.34 1.24
CA SER A 54 10.36 -10.78 -0.15
C SER A 54 8.99 -10.31 -0.63
N VAL A 55 8.99 -9.21 -1.40
CA VAL A 55 7.75 -8.57 -1.87
C VAL A 55 7.06 -9.46 -2.89
N LEU A 56 5.86 -9.05 -3.29
CA LEU A 56 4.92 -9.83 -4.09
C LEU A 56 5.54 -10.48 -5.33
N ASP A 57 6.48 -9.79 -5.95
CA ASP A 57 7.15 -10.16 -7.20
C ASP A 57 8.45 -10.97 -7.02
N GLY A 58 8.80 -11.31 -5.77
CA GLY A 58 9.96 -12.09 -5.40
C GLY A 58 11.19 -11.27 -5.00
N ARG A 59 11.24 -9.96 -5.26
CA ARG A 59 12.39 -9.12 -4.88
C ARG A 59 12.55 -9.04 -3.37
N ALA A 60 13.79 -9.10 -2.89
CA ALA A 60 14.12 -8.79 -1.50
C ALA A 60 14.19 -7.26 -1.34
N CYS A 61 13.39 -6.71 -0.44
CA CYS A 61 13.34 -5.28 -0.14
C CYS A 61 13.39 -5.01 1.35
N LEU A 62 13.94 -3.85 1.72
CA LEU A 62 13.64 -3.18 2.99
C LEU A 62 12.36 -2.38 2.81
N VAL A 63 11.35 -2.65 3.63
CA VAL A 63 10.03 -2.06 3.52
C VAL A 63 9.72 -1.21 4.74
N LYS A 64 9.17 -0.02 4.50
CA LYS A 64 8.70 0.91 5.53
C LYS A 64 7.28 1.38 5.21
N PHE A 65 6.40 1.36 6.19
CA PHE A 65 5.04 1.87 6.06
C PHE A 65 4.88 3.19 6.82
N LYS A 66 4.29 4.20 6.18
CA LYS A 66 3.98 5.50 6.77
C LYS A 66 2.51 5.84 6.57
N LEU A 67 1.92 6.53 7.54
CA LEU A 67 0.61 7.13 7.40
C LEU A 67 0.76 8.62 7.10
N GLU A 68 0.26 9.05 5.95
CA GLU A 68 0.27 10.44 5.49
C GLU A 68 -1.15 10.97 5.36
N ASP A 69 -1.33 12.27 5.61
CA ASP A 69 -2.60 13.01 5.47
C ASP A 69 -3.81 12.39 6.19
N GLY A 70 -3.57 11.43 7.10
CA GLY A 70 -4.60 10.73 7.86
C GLY A 70 -5.34 9.61 7.13
N ASN A 71 -5.22 9.51 5.81
CA ASN A 71 -5.92 8.52 4.99
C ASN A 71 -5.05 7.83 3.93
N LYS A 72 -3.74 8.10 3.88
CA LYS A 72 -2.82 7.49 2.91
C LYS A 72 -1.82 6.57 3.60
N LEU A 73 -1.86 5.28 3.29
CA LEU A 73 -0.81 4.34 3.68
C LEU A 73 0.23 4.26 2.56
N VAL A 74 1.42 4.78 2.83
CA VAL A 74 2.56 4.77 1.91
C VAL A 74 3.49 3.63 2.30
N ALA A 75 3.78 2.73 1.35
CA ALA A 75 4.78 1.68 1.49
C ALA A 75 5.99 2.02 0.61
N GLU A 76 7.12 2.29 1.25
CA GLU A 76 8.42 2.46 0.57
C GLU A 76 9.11 1.10 0.54
N GLN A 77 9.44 0.60 -0.65
CA GLN A 77 10.09 -0.69 -0.87
C GLN A 77 11.45 -0.46 -1.52
N ARG A 78 12.52 -0.49 -0.73
CA ARG A 78 13.90 -0.31 -1.22
C ARG A 78 14.47 -1.68 -1.59
N CYS A 79 14.72 -1.91 -2.87
CA CYS A 79 15.23 -3.19 -3.33
C CYS A 79 16.68 -3.38 -2.85
N CYS A 80 16.98 -4.52 -2.23
CA CYS A 80 18.28 -4.79 -1.63
C CYS A 80 19.38 -5.07 -2.67
N THR A 81 19.00 -5.44 -3.90
CA THR A 81 19.93 -5.86 -4.97
C THR A 81 20.10 -4.83 -6.08
N ASP A 82 19.06 -4.05 -6.38
CA ASP A 82 19.08 -3.00 -7.42
C ASP A 82 18.19 -1.84 -7.01
N GLU A 83 18.79 -0.74 -6.56
CA GLU A 83 18.04 0.43 -6.09
C GLU A 83 17.12 1.02 -7.17
N SER A 84 17.42 0.85 -8.46
CA SER A 84 16.59 1.35 -9.56
C SER A 84 15.23 0.64 -9.65
N GLN A 85 15.12 -0.55 -9.06
CA GLN A 85 13.88 -1.29 -8.92
C GLN A 85 13.12 -0.93 -7.64
N SER A 86 13.61 -0.02 -6.80
CA SER A 86 12.86 0.41 -5.61
C SER A 86 11.52 1.03 -6.01
N SER A 87 10.48 0.71 -5.23
CA SER A 87 9.11 1.07 -5.54
C SER A 87 8.40 1.74 -4.37
N THR A 88 7.41 2.57 -4.68
CA THR A 88 6.50 3.17 -3.71
C THR A 88 5.08 2.76 -4.04
N ILE A 89 4.35 2.29 -3.03
CA ILE A 89 2.92 1.96 -3.15
C ILE A 89 2.14 2.87 -2.21
N ILE A 90 1.29 3.73 -2.77
CA ILE A 90 0.41 4.63 -2.03
C ILE A 90 -1.00 4.05 -2.08
N ARG A 91 -1.60 3.86 -0.91
CA ARG A 91 -3.02 3.47 -0.77
C ARG A 91 -3.76 4.59 -0.08
N GLU A 92 -4.61 5.30 -0.83
CA GLU A 92 -5.48 6.32 -0.29
C GLU A 92 -6.85 5.71 0.00
N PHE A 93 -7.25 5.75 1.27
CA PHE A 93 -8.51 5.20 1.75
C PHE A 93 -9.58 6.30 1.75
N LEU A 94 -10.68 6.01 1.05
CA LEU A 94 -11.88 6.82 1.00
C LEU A 94 -13.05 6.01 1.61
N PRO A 95 -14.20 6.65 1.89
CA PRO A 95 -15.33 5.95 2.49
C PRO A 95 -15.81 4.74 1.68
N ASP A 96 -15.85 4.85 0.34
CA ASP A 96 -16.42 3.87 -0.58
C ASP A 96 -15.38 3.06 -1.36
N ARG A 97 -14.13 3.53 -1.42
CA ARG A 97 -13.08 2.94 -2.25
C ARG A 97 -11.68 3.17 -1.69
N MET A 98 -10.71 2.47 -2.26
CA MET A 98 -9.29 2.69 -2.07
C MET A 98 -8.65 2.96 -3.43
N ASN A 99 -8.00 4.11 -3.57
CA ASN A 99 -7.15 4.40 -4.72
C ASN A 99 -5.75 3.86 -4.42
N VAL A 100 -5.13 3.20 -5.39
CA VAL A 100 -3.78 2.66 -5.28
C VAL A 100 -2.91 3.26 -6.36
N ILE A 101 -1.73 3.76 -6.00
CA ILE A 101 -0.71 4.20 -6.95
C ILE A 101 0.55 3.38 -6.67
N CYS A 102 1.09 2.72 -7.69
CA CYS A 102 2.36 2.01 -7.62
C CYS A 102 3.36 2.72 -8.53
N ILE A 103 4.53 3.06 -7.99
CA ILE A 103 5.58 3.81 -8.69
C ILE A 103 6.87 2.99 -8.62
N CYS A 104 7.54 2.79 -9.74
CA CYS A 104 8.87 2.19 -9.85
C CYS A 104 9.67 2.93 -10.92
N GLY A 105 10.68 3.70 -10.52
CA GLY A 105 11.41 4.60 -11.43
C GLY A 105 10.46 5.59 -12.13
N GLN A 106 10.36 5.48 -13.46
CA GLN A 106 9.47 6.32 -14.30
C GLN A 106 8.12 5.64 -14.60
N VAL A 107 7.92 4.40 -14.16
CA VAL A 107 6.70 3.64 -14.44
C VAL A 107 5.72 3.84 -13.29
N GLN A 108 4.48 4.20 -13.64
CA GLN A 108 3.37 4.34 -12.70
C GLN A 108 2.19 3.49 -13.16
N ALA A 109 1.56 2.81 -12.19
CA ALA A 109 0.27 2.16 -12.36
C ALA A 109 -0.73 2.69 -11.30
N THR A 110 -2.00 2.72 -11.67
CA THR A 110 -3.08 3.21 -10.80
C THR A 110 -4.22 2.21 -10.74
N GLY A 111 -4.71 1.96 -9.54
CA GLY A 111 -5.79 1.02 -9.26
C GLY A 111 -6.91 1.66 -8.45
N VAL A 112 -8.12 1.17 -8.66
CA VAL A 112 -9.29 1.51 -7.85
C VAL A 112 -9.89 0.21 -7.32
N TYR A 113 -10.00 0.13 -6.00
CA TYR A 113 -10.68 -0.96 -5.31
C TYR A 113 -11.93 -0.43 -4.62
N VAL A 114 -13.06 -1.11 -4.76
CA VAL A 114 -14.31 -0.74 -4.10
C VAL A 114 -14.44 -1.48 -2.79
N ARG A 115 -14.91 -0.80 -1.75
CA ARG A 115 -15.20 -1.42 -0.45
C ARG A 115 -16.38 -2.38 -0.59
N CYS A 116 -16.22 -3.62 -0.13
CA CYS A 116 -17.32 -4.59 -0.13
C CYS A 116 -18.38 -4.17 0.88
N SER A 117 -19.65 -4.31 0.49
CA SER A 117 -20.75 -4.16 1.44
C SER A 117 -20.79 -5.35 2.41
N PRO A 118 -21.41 -5.21 3.60
CA PRO A 118 -21.62 -6.34 4.51
C PRO A 118 -22.36 -7.53 3.89
N GLU A 119 -23.21 -7.27 2.89
CA GLU A 119 -23.98 -8.31 2.17
C GLU A 119 -23.06 -9.14 1.27
N GLU A 120 -22.07 -8.51 0.64
CA GLU A 120 -21.10 -9.21 -0.21
C GLU A 120 -20.12 -10.09 0.57
N LEU A 121 -19.90 -9.81 1.85
CA LEU A 121 -18.99 -10.57 2.71
C LEU A 121 -19.53 -11.97 3.05
N HIS A 122 -20.82 -12.23 2.93
CA HIS A 122 -21.43 -13.54 3.23
C HIS A 122 -21.18 -14.59 2.14
N HIS A 123 -20.57 -14.20 1.01
CA HIS A 123 -20.31 -15.05 -0.16
C HIS A 123 -18.82 -15.21 -0.51
N ILE A 124 -17.93 -14.73 0.37
CA ILE A 124 -16.47 -14.88 0.28
C ILE A 124 -16.04 -15.85 1.37
#